data_AF-A0A3S4T134-F1
#
_entry.id   AF-A0A3S4T134-F1
#
_cell.length_a   1.000
_cell.length_b   1.000
_cell.length_c   1.000
_cell.angle_alpha   90.00
_cell.angle_beta   90.00
_cell.angle_gamma   90.00
#
_symmetry.space_group_name_H-M   'P 1'
#
loop_
_entity.id
_entity.type
_entity.pdbx_description
1 polymer ?
#
loop_
_entity_poly.entity_id
_entity_poly.type
_entity_poly.pdbx_seq_one_letter_code
_entity_poly.pdbx_strand_id
1 'polypeptide(L)'
;MAKLASRLDPVLTAEVTSPGVAGGAAFELILVAALGRAIARTVGSGALIVELDGEQSSRRRRLECSDLRGPVPADPLAAVTRADTAVAGQAWVSYRSTVSGTTPPEGHLLALHARRGADVIYLNWWYDTRSFDRHTVEEFDEQLPLVLIEVVSS
;
A
#
# COMPACT_ATOMS: atom_id res chain seq x y z
N MET A 1 9.94 -9.55 -12.69
CA MET A 1 9.68 -8.30 -11.94
C MET A 1 11.00 -7.76 -11.40
N ALA A 2 11.21 -6.45 -11.44
CA ALA A 2 12.31 -5.79 -10.74
C ALA A 2 11.96 -5.59 -9.26
N LYS A 3 12.96 -5.27 -8.43
CA LYS A 3 12.78 -5.08 -6.97
C LYS A 3 13.34 -3.73 -6.51
N LEU A 4 12.61 -3.05 -5.63
CA LEU A 4 13.08 -1.91 -4.85
C LEU A 4 12.81 -2.20 -3.37
N ALA A 5 13.72 -1.84 -2.48
CA ALA A 5 13.58 -2.05 -1.05
C ALA A 5 13.88 -0.77 -0.29
N SER A 6 13.06 -0.45 0.69
CA SER A 6 13.15 0.74 1.50
C SER A 6 12.59 0.46 2.91
N ARG A 7 12.44 1.51 3.72
CA ARG A 7 11.87 1.43 5.06
C ARG A 7 11.18 2.72 5.43
N LEU A 8 10.13 2.61 6.24
CA LEU A 8 9.55 3.76 6.92
C LEU A 8 10.50 4.28 8.00
N ASP A 9 10.44 5.58 8.26
CA ASP A 9 11.12 6.20 9.40
C ASP A 9 10.57 5.64 10.74
N PRO A 10 11.39 5.54 11.80
CA PRO A 10 10.93 5.04 13.10
C PRO A 10 9.77 5.82 13.72
N VAL A 11 9.70 7.14 13.53
CA VAL A 11 8.60 7.96 14.07
C VAL A 11 7.30 7.58 13.40
N LEU A 12 7.27 7.56 12.06
CA LEU A 12 6.08 7.15 11.33
C LEU A 12 5.73 5.68 11.60
N THR A 13 6.72 4.81 11.77
CA THR A 13 6.49 3.42 12.17
C THR A 13 5.76 3.35 13.51
N ALA A 14 6.16 4.14 14.50
CA ALA A 14 5.50 4.17 15.80
C ALA A 14 4.05 4.69 15.70
N GLU A 15 3.81 5.73 14.90
CA GLU A 15 2.47 6.26 14.65
C GLU A 15 1.54 5.19 14.04
N VAL A 16 1.95 4.59 12.92
CA VAL A 16 1.08 3.63 12.20
C VAL A 16 0.90 2.29 12.93
N THR A 17 1.78 1.96 13.88
CA THR A 17 1.68 0.75 14.70
C THR A 17 1.07 0.99 16.07
N SER A 18 0.69 2.23 16.39
CA SER A 18 0.05 2.56 17.66
C SER A 18 -1.27 1.81 17.83
N PRO A 19 -1.62 1.31 19.02
CA PRO A 19 -2.80 0.45 19.22
C PRO A 19 -4.14 1.04 18.75
N GLY A 20 -4.29 2.36 18.69
CA GLY A 20 -5.46 3.04 18.14
C GLY A 20 -5.58 2.97 16.62
N VAL A 21 -4.46 2.77 15.92
CA VAL A 21 -4.35 2.62 14.46
C VAL A 21 -4.23 1.13 14.08
N ALA A 22 -3.60 0.33 14.93
CA ALA A 22 -3.08 -1.00 14.63
C ALA A 22 -4.00 -2.16 15.04
N GLY A 23 -5.26 -2.14 14.60
CA GLY A 23 -5.89 -3.41 14.26
C GLY A 23 -5.19 -3.96 13.01
N GLY A 24 -4.71 -5.22 12.99
CA GLY A 24 -3.96 -5.75 11.84
C GLY A 24 -4.69 -5.60 10.49
N ALA A 25 -6.02 -5.77 10.48
CA ALA A 25 -6.87 -5.53 9.32
C ALA A 25 -7.07 -4.04 8.97
N ALA A 26 -6.83 -3.13 9.91
CA ALA A 26 -6.91 -1.68 9.70
C ALA A 26 -5.64 -1.14 9.02
N PHE A 27 -4.45 -1.61 9.42
CA PHE A 27 -3.20 -1.14 8.81
C PHE A 27 -3.06 -1.55 7.34
N GLU A 28 -3.50 -2.74 6.96
CA GLU A 28 -3.53 -3.17 5.55
C GLU A 28 -4.36 -2.23 4.67
N LEU A 29 -5.53 -1.82 5.17
CA LEU A 29 -6.43 -0.92 4.45
C LEU A 29 -5.87 0.51 4.41
N ILE A 30 -5.24 0.96 5.50
CA ILE A 30 -4.51 2.24 5.55
C ILE A 30 -3.37 2.25 4.53
N LEU A 31 -2.59 1.17 4.44
CA LEU A 31 -1.49 1.04 3.49
C LEU A 31 -2.01 1.08 2.04
N VAL A 32 -3.13 0.41 1.76
CA VAL A 32 -3.78 0.43 0.43
C VAL A 32 -4.33 1.81 0.09
N ALA A 33 -5.00 2.48 1.03
CA ALA A 33 -5.48 3.84 0.83
C ALA A 33 -4.32 4.80 0.56
N ALA A 34 -3.24 4.67 1.33
CA ALA A 34 -2.04 5.48 1.15
C ALA A 34 -1.36 5.21 -0.20
N LEU A 35 -1.26 3.93 -0.60
CA LEU A 35 -0.73 3.55 -1.91
C LEU A 35 -1.54 4.16 -3.05
N GLY A 36 -2.87 4.16 -2.99
CA GLY A 36 -3.70 4.72 -4.05
C GLY A 36 -3.49 6.21 -4.26
N ARG A 37 -3.28 6.96 -3.17
CA ARG A 37 -2.99 8.38 -3.24
C ARG A 37 -1.53 8.67 -3.60
N ALA A 38 -0.58 7.83 -3.20
CA ALA A 38 0.80 7.89 -3.70
C ALA A 38 0.84 7.69 -5.23
N ILE A 39 0.16 6.65 -5.73
CA ILE A 39 -0.01 6.41 -7.17
C ILE A 39 -0.67 7.62 -7.84
N ALA A 40 -1.75 8.15 -7.28
CA ALA A 40 -2.43 9.30 -7.87
C ALA A 40 -1.56 10.56 -7.95
N ARG A 41 -0.72 10.80 -6.94
CA ARG A 41 0.23 11.92 -6.93
C ARG A 41 1.33 11.79 -7.98
N THR A 42 1.72 10.56 -8.30
CA THR A 42 2.83 10.26 -9.20
C THR A 42 2.38 10.09 -10.66
N VAL A 43 1.37 9.25 -10.92
CA VAL A 43 0.92 8.90 -12.29
C VAL A 43 -0.48 9.41 -12.64
N GLY A 44 -1.16 10.06 -11.70
CA GLY A 44 -2.49 10.63 -11.89
C GLY A 44 -3.64 9.73 -11.42
N SER A 45 -4.85 10.29 -11.48
CA SER A 45 -6.06 9.65 -10.96
C SER A 45 -6.52 8.44 -11.80
N GLY A 46 -7.14 7.46 -11.15
CA GLY A 46 -7.59 6.20 -11.76
C GLY A 46 -8.16 5.23 -10.74
N ALA A 47 -8.28 3.95 -11.10
CA ALA A 47 -8.70 2.91 -10.18
C ALA A 47 -7.92 1.62 -10.39
N LEU A 48 -7.65 0.90 -9.30
CA LEU A 48 -6.90 -0.35 -9.29
C LEU A 48 -7.66 -1.44 -8.54
N ILE A 49 -7.58 -2.67 -9.04
CA ILE A 49 -7.95 -3.84 -8.24
C ILE A 49 -6.72 -4.31 -7.48
N VAL A 50 -6.81 -4.24 -6.15
CA VAL A 50 -5.75 -4.62 -5.23
C VAL A 50 -6.11 -5.93 -4.55
N GLU A 51 -5.23 -6.90 -4.64
CA GLU A 51 -5.27 -8.10 -3.83
C GLU A 51 -4.52 -7.85 -2.52
N LEU A 52 -5.26 -7.85 -1.40
CA LEU A 52 -4.71 -7.80 -0.06
C LEU A 52 -4.39 -9.21 0.40
N ASP A 53 -3.13 -9.48 0.73
CA ASP A 53 -2.70 -10.73 1.35
C ASP A 53 -2.30 -10.51 2.81
N GLY A 54 -3.29 -10.69 3.67
CA GLY A 54 -3.16 -10.52 5.12
C GLY A 54 -3.01 -11.83 5.89
N GLU A 55 -2.85 -11.72 7.21
CA GLU A 55 -2.62 -12.87 8.09
C GLU A 55 -3.77 -13.88 8.14
N GLN A 56 -5.02 -13.42 7.94
CA GLN A 56 -6.22 -14.24 8.12
C GLN A 56 -6.81 -14.74 6.79
N SER A 57 -6.82 -13.91 5.75
CA SER A 57 -7.32 -14.28 4.42
C SER A 57 -6.95 -13.25 3.37
N SER A 58 -6.73 -13.70 2.14
CA SER A 58 -6.55 -12.81 1.00
C SER A 58 -7.91 -12.24 0.56
N ARG A 59 -7.95 -10.96 0.18
CA ARG A 59 -9.19 -10.23 -0.13
C ARG A 59 -8.96 -9.26 -1.27
N ARG A 60 -9.90 -9.15 -2.21
CA ARG A 60 -9.82 -8.13 -3.26
C ARG A 60 -10.51 -6.85 -2.86
N ARG A 61 -9.88 -5.73 -3.21
CA ARG A 61 -10.38 -4.38 -3.00
C ARG A 61 -10.26 -3.58 -4.29
N ARG A 62 -11.23 -2.70 -4.52
CA ARG A 62 -11.14 -1.67 -5.53
C ARG A 62 -10.64 -0.42 -4.82
N LEU A 63 -9.54 0.11 -5.34
CA LEU A 63 -8.87 1.30 -4.83
C LEU A 63 -9.07 2.44 -5.84
N GLU A 64 -9.80 3.47 -5.43
CA GLU A 64 -9.86 4.72 -6.19
C GLU A 64 -8.58 5.51 -5.92
N CYS A 65 -7.75 5.66 -6.95
CA CYS A 65 -6.55 6.47 -6.93
C CYS A 65 -6.97 7.89 -7.27
N SER A 66 -7.08 8.77 -6.28
CA SER A 66 -7.42 10.17 -6.51
C SER A 66 -6.40 11.08 -5.86
N ASP A 67 -5.93 12.07 -6.61
CA ASP A 67 -5.07 13.13 -6.11
C ASP A 67 -5.96 14.14 -5.38
N LEU A 68 -6.44 13.79 -4.19
CA LEU A 68 -7.05 14.79 -3.33
C LEU A 68 -5.94 15.78 -2.91
N ARG A 69 -5.65 16.78 -3.75
CA ARG A 69 -5.07 18.06 -3.34
C ARG A 69 -6.11 18.91 -2.58
N GLY A 70 -7.37 18.45 -2.53
CA GLY A 70 -8.42 18.93 -1.64
C GLY A 70 -8.37 18.29 -0.25
N PRO A 71 -9.27 18.70 0.68
CA PRO A 71 -9.28 18.20 2.05
C PRO A 71 -9.32 16.66 2.08
N VAL A 72 -8.48 16.08 2.95
CA VAL A 72 -8.46 14.64 3.24
C VAL A 72 -9.92 14.22 3.53
N PRO A 73 -10.45 13.17 2.86
CA PRO A 73 -11.79 12.72 3.17
C PRO A 73 -11.80 12.27 4.63
N ALA A 74 -12.86 12.59 5.36
CA ALA A 74 -12.99 12.29 6.79
C ALA A 74 -12.79 10.79 7.10
N ASP A 75 -13.01 9.93 6.11
CA ASP A 75 -12.60 8.54 6.14
C ASP A 75 -11.65 8.22 4.97
N PRO A 76 -10.34 8.04 5.21
CA PRO A 76 -9.38 7.66 4.17
C PRO A 76 -9.66 6.27 3.58
N LEU A 77 -10.41 5.42 4.28
CA LEU A 77 -10.79 4.09 3.81
C LEU A 77 -11.99 4.12 2.83
N ALA A 78 -12.66 5.25 2.67
CA ALA A 78 -13.75 5.41 1.70
C ALA A 78 -13.30 5.15 0.24
N ALA A 79 -12.00 5.36 -0.05
CA ALA A 79 -11.41 5.05 -1.36
C ALA A 79 -11.18 3.53 -1.58
N VAL A 80 -11.33 2.71 -0.54
CA VAL A 80 -11.05 1.27 -0.55
C VAL A 80 -12.36 0.50 -0.41
N THR A 81 -12.91 0.06 -1.53
CA THR A 81 -14.18 -0.66 -1.58
C THR A 81 -13.99 -2.14 -1.89
N ARG A 82 -15.02 -2.97 -1.70
CA ARG A 82 -14.96 -4.39 -2.07
C ARG A 82 -14.95 -4.53 -3.59
N ALA A 83 -13.99 -5.28 -4.13
CA ALA A 83 -13.97 -5.62 -5.55
C ALA A 83 -14.69 -6.95 -5.82
N ASP A 84 -15.15 -7.11 -7.06
CA ASP A 84 -15.59 -8.40 -7.59
C ASP A 84 -14.39 -9.34 -7.72
N THR A 85 -14.53 -10.56 -7.20
CA THR A 85 -13.51 -11.61 -7.27
C THR A 85 -13.35 -12.20 -8.67
N ALA A 86 -14.23 -11.88 -9.61
CA ALA A 86 -14.07 -12.24 -11.02
C ALA A 86 -12.98 -11.41 -11.72
N VAL A 87 -12.67 -10.20 -11.22
CA VAL A 87 -11.68 -9.31 -11.83
C VAL A 87 -10.29 -9.60 -11.29
N ALA A 88 -9.31 -9.80 -12.18
CA ALA A 88 -7.93 -10.05 -11.80
C ALA A 88 -7.32 -8.86 -11.03
N GLY A 89 -6.54 -9.15 -10.00
CA GLY A 89 -5.77 -8.15 -9.26
C GLY A 89 -4.68 -7.55 -10.14
N GLN A 90 -4.61 -6.22 -10.19
CA GLN A 90 -3.55 -5.49 -10.90
C GLN A 90 -2.38 -5.20 -9.95
N ALA A 91 -2.68 -4.93 -8.69
CA ALA A 91 -1.70 -4.72 -7.65
C ALA A 91 -1.90 -5.73 -6.51
N TRP A 92 -0.81 -6.06 -5.84
CA TRP A 92 -0.81 -6.92 -4.66
C TRP A 92 -0.20 -6.18 -3.47
N VAL A 93 -0.86 -6.23 -2.33
CA VAL A 93 -0.39 -5.56 -1.11
C VAL A 93 -0.45 -6.55 0.04
N SER A 94 0.63 -6.62 0.80
CA SER A 94 0.76 -7.52 1.94
C SER A 94 1.33 -6.78 3.13
N TYR A 95 0.78 -7.05 4.31
CA TYR A 95 1.39 -6.68 5.57
C TYR A 95 1.57 -7.92 6.44
N ARG A 96 2.78 -8.16 6.92
CA ARG A 96 3.07 -9.28 7.81
C ARG A 96 3.83 -8.79 9.04
N SER A 97 3.40 -9.24 10.22
CA SER A 97 4.11 -8.97 11.47
C SER A 97 5.28 -9.91 11.71
N THR A 98 5.29 -11.07 11.04
CA THR A 98 6.30 -12.12 11.16
C THR A 98 7.23 -12.17 9.95
N VAL A 99 8.45 -12.68 10.15
CA VAL A 99 9.45 -12.85 9.08
C VAL A 99 9.11 -14.10 8.27
N SER A 100 8.12 -13.99 7.40
CA SER A 100 7.93 -14.93 6.30
C SER A 100 8.51 -14.32 5.05
N GLY A 101 9.31 -15.09 4.31
CA GLY A 101 9.74 -14.69 2.97
C GLY A 101 8.52 -14.67 2.06
N THR A 102 8.02 -13.48 1.73
CA THR A 102 6.90 -13.36 0.80
C THR A 102 7.43 -12.99 -0.58
N THR A 103 7.23 -13.90 -1.52
CA THR A 103 7.34 -13.61 -2.95
C THR A 103 5.96 -13.18 -3.44
N PRO A 104 5.85 -12.07 -4.18
CA PRO A 104 4.56 -11.65 -4.71
C PRO A 104 4.00 -12.72 -5.67
N PRO A 105 2.67 -12.95 -5.67
CA PRO A 105 2.06 -13.86 -6.63
C PRO A 105 2.26 -13.37 -8.06
N GLU A 106 2.40 -14.32 -8.99
CA GLU A 106 2.48 -14.00 -10.42
C GLU A 106 1.20 -13.29 -10.91
N GLY A 107 1.33 -12.52 -11.99
CA GLY A 107 0.21 -11.85 -12.66
C GLY A 107 -0.10 -10.43 -12.19
N HIS A 108 0.56 -9.94 -11.14
CA HIS A 108 0.43 -8.55 -10.68
C HIS A 108 1.45 -7.63 -11.35
N LEU A 109 1.03 -6.40 -11.66
CA LEU A 109 1.89 -5.37 -12.27
C LEU A 109 2.76 -4.66 -11.21
N LEU A 110 2.21 -4.52 -10.00
CA LEU A 110 2.85 -3.88 -8.85
C LEU A 110 2.57 -4.71 -7.59
N ALA A 111 3.57 -4.89 -6.76
CA ALA A 111 3.45 -5.58 -5.49
C ALA A 111 4.19 -4.83 -4.39
N LEU A 112 3.52 -4.58 -3.27
CA LEU A 112 4.07 -3.97 -2.07
C LEU A 112 3.93 -4.92 -0.88
N HIS A 113 5.06 -5.34 -0.32
CA HIS A 113 5.11 -6.08 0.94
C HIS A 113 5.67 -5.20 2.04
N ALA A 114 4.83 -4.87 3.01
CA ALA A 114 5.22 -4.23 4.26
C ALA A 114 5.47 -5.30 5.33
N ARG A 115 6.65 -5.26 5.94
CA ARG A 115 7.03 -6.18 7.01
C ARG A 115 7.36 -5.41 8.27
N ARG A 116 6.70 -5.75 9.38
CA ARG A 116 7.05 -5.20 10.68
C ARG A 116 8.42 -5.75 11.13
N GLY A 117 9.37 -4.85 11.38
CA GLY A 117 10.60 -5.11 12.12
C GLY A 117 10.44 -4.76 13.61
N ALA A 118 11.56 -4.72 14.34
CA ALA A 118 11.55 -4.29 15.74
C ALA A 118 11.11 -2.82 15.86
N ASP A 119 11.78 -1.92 15.12
CA ASP A 119 11.59 -0.46 15.25
C ASP A 119 11.16 0.23 13.94
N VAL A 120 11.15 -0.51 12.82
CA VAL A 120 10.85 0.01 11.49
C VAL A 120 9.94 -0.94 10.72
N ILE A 121 9.13 -0.40 9.81
CA ILE A 121 8.47 -1.19 8.78
C ILE A 121 9.34 -1.20 7.52
N TYR A 122 9.71 -2.39 7.07
CA TYR A 122 10.42 -2.60 5.81
C TYR A 122 9.42 -2.66 4.66
N LEU A 123 9.70 -1.95 3.57
CA LEU A 123 8.91 -2.00 2.35
C LEU A 123 9.70 -2.71 1.26
N ASN A 124 9.08 -3.70 0.64
CA ASN A 124 9.62 -4.37 -0.53
C ASN A 124 8.64 -4.19 -1.68
N TRP A 125 9.13 -3.60 -2.76
CA TRP A 125 8.40 -3.37 -3.98
C TRP A 125 8.86 -4.38 -5.03
N TRP A 126 7.91 -4.96 -5.74
CA TRP A 126 8.16 -5.64 -7.01
C TRP A 126 7.28 -5.04 -8.08
N TYR A 127 7.81 -4.90 -9.29
CA TYR A 127 7.06 -4.30 -10.39
C TYR A 127 7.41 -4.94 -11.73
N ASP A 128 6.44 -4.95 -12.63
CA ASP A 128 6.66 -5.24 -14.04
C ASP A 128 7.32 -4.03 -14.71
N THR A 129 8.55 -4.21 -15.20
CA THR A 129 9.33 -3.16 -15.88
C THR A 129 8.73 -2.76 -17.22
N ARG A 130 7.75 -3.50 -17.72
CA ARG A 130 6.95 -3.13 -18.92
C ARG A 130 5.85 -2.14 -18.58
N SER A 131 5.43 -2.08 -17.31
CA SER A 131 4.36 -1.20 -16.83
C SER A 131 4.91 0.02 -16.09
N PHE A 132 6.00 -0.15 -15.34
CA PHE A 132 6.63 0.92 -14.56
C PHE A 132 8.13 0.95 -14.81
N ASP A 133 8.67 2.12 -15.09
CA ASP A 133 10.11 2.33 -14.96
C ASP A 133 10.49 2.45 -13.47
N ARG A 134 11.80 2.36 -13.20
CA ARG A 134 12.32 2.40 -11.84
C ARG A 134 12.03 3.73 -11.13
N HIS A 135 12.13 4.84 -11.85
CA HIS A 135 11.96 6.18 -11.28
C HIS A 135 10.52 6.38 -10.78
N THR A 136 9.54 5.92 -11.56
CA THR A 136 8.13 5.91 -11.15
C THR A 136 7.90 5.18 -9.81
N VAL A 137 8.56 4.03 -9.60
CA VAL A 137 8.41 3.26 -8.35
C VAL A 137 9.18 3.88 -7.19
N GLU A 138 10.31 4.54 -7.46
CA GLU A 138 11.02 5.36 -6.47
C GLU A 138 10.14 6.54 -6.03
N GLU A 139 9.43 7.20 -6.94
CA GLU A 139 8.47 8.25 -6.60
C GLU A 139 7.28 7.71 -5.78
N PHE A 140 6.76 6.51 -6.07
CA PHE A 140 5.77 5.86 -5.20
C PHE A 140 6.30 5.66 -3.77
N ASP A 141 7.55 5.20 -3.65
CA ASP A 141 8.22 4.99 -2.37
C ASP A 141 8.43 6.28 -1.58
N GLU A 142 8.73 7.39 -2.27
CA GLU A 142 8.87 8.71 -1.67
C GLU A 142 7.52 9.33 -1.24
N GLN A 143 6.46 9.12 -2.03
CA GLN A 143 5.13 9.65 -1.73
C GLN A 143 4.40 8.86 -0.63
N LEU A 144 4.65 7.55 -0.52
CA LEU A 144 3.91 6.68 0.40
C LEU A 144 4.01 7.14 1.87
N PRO A 145 5.20 7.47 2.44
CA PRO A 145 5.31 7.99 3.80
C PRO A 145 4.54 9.30 4.02
N LEU A 146 4.57 10.22 3.04
CA LEU A 146 3.88 11.51 3.14
C LEU A 146 2.37 11.31 3.24
N VAL A 147 1.85 10.40 2.42
CA VAL A 147 0.43 10.06 2.44
C VAL A 147 0.04 9.29 3.72
N LEU A 148 0.88 8.38 4.20
CA LEU A 148 0.62 7.66 5.45
C LEU A 148 0.43 8.62 6.62
N ILE A 149 1.28 9.66 6.72
CA ILE A 149 1.14 10.72 7.74
C ILE A 149 -0.24 11.39 7.65
N GLU A 150 -0.66 11.76 6.44
CA GLU A 150 -1.97 12.39 6.22
C GLU A 150 -3.13 11.49 6.63
N VAL A 151 -3.02 10.18 6.39
CA VAL A 151 -4.07 9.19 6.67
C VAL A 151 -4.18 8.86 8.17
N VAL A 152 -3.07 8.85 8.91
CA VAL A 152 -3.11 8.54 10.35
C VAL A 152 -3.33 9.77 11.24
N SER A 153 -3.11 10.96 10.70
CA SER A 153 -3.29 12.23 11.43
C SER A 153 -4.68 12.86 11.23
N SER A 154 -5.56 12.24 10.42
CA SER A 154 -6.90 12.73 10.10
C SER A 154 -7.95 12.34 11.13
#